data_AF-A0A402AJK1-F1
#
_entry.id   AF-A0A402AJK1-F1
#
_cell.length_a   1.000
_cell.length_b   1.000
_cell.length_c   1.000
_cell.angle_alpha   90.00
_cell.angle_beta   90.00
_cell.angle_gamma   90.00
#
_symmetry.space_group_name_H-M   'P 1'
#
loop_
_entity.id
_entity.type
_entity.pdbx_description
1 polymer ?
#
loop_
_entity_poly.entity_id
_entity_poly.type
_entity_poly.pdbx_seq_one_letter_code
_entity_poly.pdbx_strand_id
1 'polypeptide(L)'
;MVEMISEVELAYIQNNGTALIYIQVEYQAQLALRYVAQRIRSNIRQSDSIILLEATHACIILLPMTPFEGAQAVVQRISALLSHLRYDIQIIYGEAAQSLYNVFEMNGVWHGQL
;
A
#
# COMPACT_ATOMS: atom_id res chain seq x y z
N MET A 1 -31.08 19.88 -6.16
CA MET A 1 -31.05 19.90 -4.70
C MET A 1 -29.58 20.02 -4.33
N VAL A 2 -29.16 21.13 -3.72
CA VAL A 2 -27.74 21.37 -3.38
C VAL A 2 -27.60 21.05 -1.90
N GLU A 3 -26.91 19.95 -1.58
CA GLU A 3 -26.58 19.62 -0.19
C GLU A 3 -25.35 20.41 0.25
N MET A 4 -25.46 21.04 1.41
CA MET A 4 -24.39 21.85 2.00
C MET A 4 -23.54 20.91 2.86
N ILE A 5 -22.44 20.43 2.27
CA ILE A 5 -21.50 19.54 2.94
C ILE A 5 -20.71 20.37 3.94
N SER A 6 -20.61 19.91 5.20
CA SER A 6 -19.86 20.62 6.24
C SER A 6 -18.35 20.64 5.92
N GLU A 7 -17.60 21.63 6.42
CA GLU A 7 -16.13 21.66 6.27
C GLU A 7 -15.44 20.39 6.80
N VAL A 8 -16.04 19.76 7.82
CA VAL A 8 -15.57 18.50 8.40
C VAL A 8 -15.82 17.33 7.45
N GLU A 9 -16.98 17.27 6.78
CA GLU A 9 -17.27 16.26 5.76
C GLU A 9 -16.46 16.48 4.48
N LEU A 10 -16.19 17.73 4.10
CA LEU A 10 -15.26 18.06 3.01
C LEU A 10 -13.84 17.57 3.33
N ALA A 11 -13.37 17.80 4.56
CA ALA A 11 -12.09 17.26 5.02
C ALA A 11 -12.11 15.72 5.09
N TYR A 12 -13.24 15.10 5.44
CA TYR A 12 -13.38 13.64 5.49
C TYR A 12 -13.41 13.01 4.09
N ILE A 13 -14.07 13.66 3.12
CA ILE A 13 -14.08 13.27 1.71
C ILE A 13 -12.70 13.47 1.07
N GLN A 14 -11.98 14.53 1.45
CA GLN A 14 -10.59 14.75 1.05
C GLN A 14 -9.58 13.81 1.75
N ASN A 15 -9.90 13.32 2.96
CA ASN A 15 -9.07 12.39 3.73
C ASN A 15 -9.32 10.90 3.43
N ASN A 16 -10.31 10.57 2.58
CA ASN A 16 -10.52 9.22 2.06
C ASN A 16 -9.60 8.90 0.87
N GLY A 17 -8.35 9.36 0.93
CA GLY A 17 -7.39 9.07 -0.12
C GLY A 17 -7.00 7.60 -0.13
N THR A 18 -6.65 7.10 -1.31
CA THR A 18 -5.92 5.84 -1.43
C THR A 18 -4.47 6.11 -1.08
N ALA A 19 -3.87 5.23 -0.29
CA ALA A 19 -2.43 5.23 -0.06
C ALA A 19 -1.80 3.98 -0.69
N LEU A 20 -0.57 4.14 -1.14
CA LEU A 20 0.25 3.08 -1.70
C LEU A 20 1.60 3.11 -1.01
N ILE A 21 2.02 1.98 -0.45
CA ILE A 21 3.36 1.80 0.11
C ILE A 21 4.17 0.99 -0.89
N TYR A 22 5.25 1.57 -1.39
CA TYR A 22 6.20 0.92 -2.28
C TYR A 22 7.43 0.51 -1.50
N ILE A 23 7.79 -0.78 -1.55
CA ILE A 23 8.93 -1.36 -0.84
C ILE A 23 9.83 -1.99 -1.89
N GLN A 24 11.06 -1.49 -2.01
CA GLN A 24 12.07 -2.03 -2.89
C GLN A 24 13.13 -2.75 -2.05
N VAL A 25 13.50 -3.97 -2.40
CA VAL A 25 14.59 -4.71 -1.74
C VAL A 25 15.75 -4.96 -2.71
N GLU A 26 16.90 -5.34 -2.17
CA GLU A 26 18.03 -5.81 -2.98
C GLU A 26 17.69 -7.11 -3.73
N TYR A 27 18.31 -7.32 -4.91
CA TYR A 27 18.08 -8.47 -5.80
C TYR A 27 18.06 -9.82 -5.07
N GLN A 28 19.00 -10.03 -4.14
CA GLN A 28 19.17 -11.31 -3.43
C GLN A 28 18.07 -11.59 -2.39
N ALA A 29 17.23 -10.61 -2.07
CA ALA A 29 16.21 -10.71 -1.03
C ALA A 29 14.84 -11.18 -1.55
N GLN A 30 14.71 -11.58 -2.82
CA GLN A 30 13.39 -11.89 -3.43
C GLN A 30 12.62 -12.97 -2.68
N LEU A 31 13.28 -14.07 -2.27
CA LEU A 31 12.62 -15.14 -1.50
C LEU A 31 12.16 -14.63 -0.13
N ALA A 32 13.02 -13.88 0.55
CA ALA A 32 12.69 -13.30 1.85
C ALA A 32 11.56 -12.26 1.76
N LEU A 33 11.49 -11.49 0.67
CA LEU A 33 10.39 -10.57 0.38
C LEU A 33 9.05 -11.30 0.29
N ARG A 34 9.00 -12.48 -0.34
CA ARG A 34 7.76 -13.30 -0.40
C ARG A 34 7.31 -13.72 1.01
N TYR A 35 8.24 -14.19 1.84
CA TYR A 35 7.93 -14.56 3.23
C TYR A 35 7.46 -13.35 4.05
N VAL A 36 8.12 -12.19 3.89
CA VAL A 36 7.71 -10.97 4.59
C VAL A 36 6.35 -10.50 4.08
N ALA A 37 6.07 -10.57 2.80
CA ALA A 37 4.78 -10.20 2.23
C ALA A 37 3.62 -11.04 2.81
N GLN A 38 3.82 -12.34 3.00
CA GLN A 38 2.86 -13.20 3.72
C GLN A 38 2.62 -12.71 5.15
N ARG A 39 3.69 -12.34 5.87
CA ARG A 39 3.56 -11.81 7.24
C ARG A 39 2.88 -10.44 7.27
N ILE A 40 3.19 -9.58 6.30
CA ILE A 40 2.52 -8.28 6.11
C ILE A 40 1.04 -8.51 5.87
N ARG A 41 0.66 -9.52 5.06
CA ARG A 41 -0.76 -9.83 4.79
C ARG A 41 -1.54 -10.07 6.07
N SER A 42 -0.95 -10.77 7.05
CA SER A 42 -1.57 -11.00 8.37
C SER A 42 -1.64 -9.76 9.26
N ASN A 43 -1.00 -8.65 8.88
CA ASN A 43 -0.90 -7.42 9.67
C ASN A 43 -1.67 -6.24 9.05
N ILE A 44 -2.28 -6.40 7.89
CA ILE A 44 -3.07 -5.38 7.18
C ILE A 44 -4.54 -5.79 7.11
N ARG A 45 -5.43 -4.88 6.73
CA ARG A 45 -6.88 -5.15 6.64
C ARG A 45 -7.18 -6.06 5.44
N GLN A 46 -8.35 -6.70 5.46
CA GLN A 46 -8.78 -7.53 4.34
C GLN A 46 -8.93 -6.72 3.04
N SER A 47 -9.38 -5.46 3.14
CA SER A 47 -9.49 -4.49 2.05
C SER A 47 -8.15 -4.08 1.45
N ASP A 48 -7.07 -4.29 2.18
CA ASP A 48 -5.73 -3.91 1.76
C ASP A 48 -5.16 -5.02 0.88
N SER A 49 -4.39 -4.62 -0.14
CA SER A 49 -3.86 -5.53 -1.15
C SER A 49 -2.34 -5.51 -1.15
N ILE A 50 -1.74 -6.66 -1.43
CA ILE A 50 -0.29 -6.80 -1.59
C ILE A 50 -0.01 -7.28 -3.01
N ILE A 51 0.89 -6.60 -3.70
CA ILE A 51 1.32 -6.94 -5.06
C ILE A 51 2.83 -7.15 -5.04
N LEU A 52 3.28 -8.32 -5.46
CA LEU A 52 4.71 -8.63 -5.61
C LEU A 52 5.14 -8.39 -7.05
N LEU A 53 6.12 -7.51 -7.23
CA LEU A 53 6.73 -7.20 -8.51
C LEU A 53 8.08 -7.91 -8.59
N GLU A 54 8.05 -9.15 -9.06
CA GLU A 54 9.22 -10.02 -9.08
C GLU A 54 10.36 -9.48 -9.94
N ALA A 55 10.04 -8.94 -11.12
CA ALA A 55 11.02 -8.41 -12.05
C ALA A 55 11.80 -7.20 -11.49
N THR A 56 11.17 -6.42 -10.61
CA THR A 56 11.78 -5.24 -9.99
C THR A 56 12.23 -5.51 -8.56
N HIS A 57 11.98 -6.68 -7.97
CA HIS A 57 12.24 -6.97 -6.55
C HIS A 57 11.51 -6.00 -5.61
N ALA A 58 10.28 -5.65 -5.97
CA ALA A 58 9.46 -4.72 -5.20
C ALA A 58 8.19 -5.37 -4.67
N CYS A 59 7.65 -4.78 -3.61
CA CYS A 59 6.36 -5.10 -3.03
C CYS A 59 5.55 -3.81 -2.91
N ILE A 60 4.30 -3.86 -3.35
CA ILE A 60 3.35 -2.77 -3.22
C ILE A 60 2.28 -3.18 -2.23
N ILE A 61 1.97 -2.30 -1.29
CA ILE A 61 0.80 -2.43 -0.41
C ILE A 61 -0.17 -1.31 -0.75
N LEU A 62 -1.35 -1.67 -1.21
CA LEU A 62 -2.44 -0.73 -1.48
C LEU A 62 -3.34 -0.67 -0.27
N LEU A 63 -3.61 0.54 0.20
CA LEU A 63 -4.43 0.84 1.36
C LEU A 63 -5.59 1.75 0.90
N PRO A 64 -6.72 1.17 0.46
CA PRO A 64 -7.89 1.93 0.07
C PRO A 64 -8.43 2.73 1.25
N MET A 65 -9.00 3.91 1.00
CA MET A 65 -9.67 4.73 2.02
C MET A 65 -8.80 4.95 3.28
N THR A 66 -7.50 5.13 3.08
CA THR A 66 -6.51 5.21 4.16
C THR A 66 -5.79 6.55 4.08
N PRO A 67 -5.97 7.44 5.07
CA PRO A 67 -5.27 8.72 5.09
C PRO A 67 -3.75 8.50 5.23
N PHE A 68 -2.98 9.54 4.90
CA PHE A 68 -1.51 9.47 4.89
C PHE A 68 -0.92 9.02 6.23
N GLU A 69 -1.45 9.51 7.35
CA GLU A 69 -1.03 9.13 8.71
C GLU A 69 -1.31 7.63 8.97
N GLY A 70 -2.41 7.11 8.43
CA GLY A 70 -2.73 5.69 8.47
C GLY A 70 -1.69 4.86 7.71
N ALA A 71 -1.27 5.33 6.53
CA ALA A 71 -0.20 4.68 5.76
C ALA A 71 1.14 4.74 6.49
N GLN A 72 1.48 5.86 7.15
CA GLN A 72 2.68 5.97 7.98
C GLN A 72 2.67 4.96 9.14
N ALA A 73 1.53 4.79 9.82
CA ALA A 73 1.38 3.80 10.88
C ALA A 73 1.53 2.36 10.36
N VAL A 74 1.08 2.06 9.14
CA VAL A 74 1.34 0.78 8.48
C VAL A 74 2.84 0.62 8.22
N VAL A 75 3.51 1.63 7.66
CA VAL A 75 4.97 1.61 7.42
C VAL A 75 5.74 1.31 8.71
N GLN A 76 5.43 1.98 9.82
CA GLN A 76 6.09 1.76 11.10
C GLN A 76 5.93 0.31 11.58
N ARG A 77 4.71 -0.24 11.47
CA ARG A 77 4.39 -1.61 11.87
C ARG A 77 5.11 -2.66 11.02
N ILE A 78 5.15 -2.47 9.70
CA ILE A 78 5.78 -3.44 8.80
C ILE A 78 7.30 -3.32 8.75
N SER A 79 7.88 -2.16 9.11
CA SER A 79 9.34 -1.97 9.16
C SER A 79 10.03 -2.98 10.08
N ALA A 80 9.39 -3.34 11.20
CA ALA A 80 9.90 -4.40 12.08
C ALA A 80 9.95 -5.78 11.39
N LEU A 81 9.01 -6.07 10.49
CA LEU A 81 8.97 -7.31 9.71
C LEU A 81 10.06 -7.36 8.64
N LEU A 82 10.50 -6.19 8.16
CA LEU A 82 11.54 -6.01 7.15
C LEU A 82 12.95 -5.90 7.75
N SER A 83 13.11 -5.97 9.09
CA SER A 83 14.36 -5.69 9.81
C SER A 83 15.60 -6.47 9.37
N HIS A 84 15.43 -7.62 8.72
CA HIS A 84 16.52 -8.46 8.22
C HIS A 84 16.82 -8.23 6.72
N LEU A 85 16.08 -7.32 6.07
CA LEU A 85 16.25 -6.97 4.68
C LEU A 85 16.82 -5.56 4.58
N ARG A 86 17.66 -5.32 3.58
CA ARG A 86 17.95 -3.96 3.14
C ARG A 86 16.84 -3.53 2.19
N TYR A 87 16.18 -2.42 2.50
CA TYR A 87 15.04 -1.95 1.74
C TYR A 87 14.98 -0.42 1.67
N ASP A 88 14.36 0.06 0.60
CA ASP A 88 13.85 1.43 0.47
C ASP A 88 12.33 1.39 0.55
N ILE A 89 11.73 2.38 1.22
CA ILE A 89 10.28 2.47 1.38
C ILE A 89 9.78 3.87 1.03
N GLN A 90 8.68 3.93 0.30
CA GLN A 90 8.03 5.18 -0.11
C GLN A 90 6.52 5.09 0.10
N ILE A 91 5.91 6.20 0.51
CA ILE A 91 4.46 6.33 0.60
C ILE A 91 4.02 7.28 -0.53
N ILE A 92 3.12 6.80 -1.38
CA ILE A 92 2.41 7.57 -2.38
C ILE A 92 0.97 7.73 -1.89
N TYR A 93 0.41 8.94 -1.94
CA TYR A 93 -0.92 9.21 -1.41
C TYR A 93 -1.74 10.10 -2.36
N GLY A 94 -3.06 10.03 -2.23
CA GLY A 94 -4.00 10.87 -2.97
C GLY A 94 -4.18 10.42 -4.42
N GLU A 95 -4.37 11.37 -5.33
CA GLU A 95 -4.71 11.10 -6.74
C GLU A 95 -3.67 10.25 -7.47
N ALA A 96 -2.39 10.40 -7.13
CA ALA A 96 -1.31 9.60 -7.71
C ALA A 96 -1.43 8.12 -7.32
N ALA A 97 -1.73 7.85 -6.04
CA ALA A 97 -1.97 6.49 -5.57
C ALA A 97 -3.26 5.90 -6.16
N GLN A 98 -4.31 6.71 -6.31
CA GLN A 98 -5.56 6.28 -6.94
C GLN A 98 -5.36 5.93 -8.42
N SER A 99 -4.57 6.73 -9.15
CA SER A 99 -4.26 6.47 -10.55
C SER A 99 -3.49 5.16 -10.72
N LEU A 100 -2.51 4.90 -9.85
CA LEU A 100 -1.78 3.64 -9.84
C LEU A 100 -2.69 2.46 -9.46
N TYR A 101 -3.57 2.62 -8.47
CA TYR A 101 -4.57 1.61 -8.10
C TYR A 101 -5.43 1.21 -9.29
N ASN A 102 -6.00 2.20 -10.01
CA ASN A 102 -6.83 1.94 -11.19
C ASN A 102 -6.04 1.21 -12.28
N VAL A 103 -4.77 1.56 -12.49
CA VAL A 103 -3.90 0.86 -13.45
C VAL A 103 -3.69 -0.60 -13.03
N PHE A 104 -3.47 -0.90 -11.75
CA PHE A 104 -3.32 -2.28 -11.29
C PHE A 104 -4.62 -3.08 -11.40
N GLU A 105 -5.76 -2.45 -11.09
CA GLU A 105 -7.09 -3.04 -11.22
C GLU A 105 -7.41 -3.40 -12.67
N MET A 106 -7.21 -2.46 -13.60
CA MET A 106 -7.49 -2.64 -15.03
C MET A 106 -6.59 -3.67 -15.70
N ASN A 107 -5.31 -3.76 -15.29
CA ASN A 107 -4.36 -4.71 -15.88
C ASN A 107 -4.46 -6.12 -15.29
N GLY A 108 -5.40 -6.37 -14.37
CA GLY A 108 -5.54 -7.68 -13.75
C GLY A 108 -4.28 -8.14 -13.03
N VAL A 109 -3.44 -7.20 -12.57
CA VAL A 109 -2.20 -7.46 -11.80
C VAL A 109 -2.60 -7.81 -10.36
N TRP A 110 -3.55 -8.73 -10.24
CA TRP A 110 -3.96 -9.43 -9.04
C TRP A 110 -3.31 -10.81 -9.13
N HIS A 111 -2.03 -10.86 -8.82
CA HIS A 111 -1.32 -12.14 -8.68
C HIS A 111 -1.04 -12.38 -7.21
N GLY A 112 -1.90 -13.22 -6.61
CA GLY A 112 -1.61 -13.89 -5.36
C GLY A 112 -2.62 -13.59 -4.26
N GLN A 113 -3.64 -14.43 -4.15
CA GLN A 113 -4.01 -14.92 -2.83
C GLN A 113 -2.75 -15.58 -2.26
N LEU A 114 -2.04 -14.86 -1.40
CA LEU A 114 -1.08 -15.45 -0.47
C LEU A 114 -1.85 -16.07 0.70
#